data_AF-R5FBK0-F1
#
_entry.id   AF-R5FBK0-F1
#
_cell.length_a   1.000
_cell.length_b   1.000
_cell.length_c   1.000
_cell.angle_alpha   90.00
_cell.angle_beta   90.00
_cell.angle_gamma   90.00
#
_symmetry.space_group_name_H-M   'P 1'
#
loop_
_entity.id
_entity.type
_entity.pdbx_description
1 polymer ?
#
loop_
_entity_poly.entity_id
_entity_poly.type
_entity_poly.pdbx_seq_one_letter_code
_entity_poly.pdbx_strand_id
1 'polypeptide(L)'
;MDSRVKFYCWLIGKLSHRSMTLPEICDEWAESSSNIDGKPLSTRTFHRYREDISDIFGIEIECDKASGYRYCIRQDPYSDKKLTDWLLSSLRMASLGDMLKHYDKVMLEKAPENTYYLDDIIQAIDKQYAIKFDYRTPYGDEMEMKIAPAFLRLFHQRWYVIGNLMEQNGHAPRSNQDGSDYRPRVLPFDRIRYLEIVCEKQNLSKKTQELLKPDTFYDGYYGIIRQQNLPPRKIRIRAFFPENNYINEVPLHESQVKIRDAEDLSYTDYELNVSPTRDFEQELLWHGRKIIVLSPDDFRQEMVGILKDMVRSYETGENTFEE
;
A
#
# COMPACT_ATOMS: atom_id res chain seq x y z
N MET A 1 -13.01 5.89 -19.84
CA MET A 1 -13.77 5.17 -18.79
C MET A 1 -15.22 5.09 -19.27
N ASP A 2 -15.81 3.89 -19.33
CA ASP A 2 -17.20 3.67 -19.76
C ASP A 2 -18.17 4.52 -18.90
N SER A 3 -19.18 5.14 -19.51
CA SER A 3 -20.21 5.96 -18.85
C SER A 3 -20.87 5.22 -17.67
N ARG A 4 -20.96 3.90 -17.78
CA ARG A 4 -21.43 2.99 -16.71
C ARG A 4 -20.54 2.97 -15.48
N VAL A 5 -19.23 2.86 -15.67
CA VAL A 5 -18.27 2.82 -14.54
C VAL A 5 -18.30 4.15 -13.78
N LYS A 6 -18.45 5.28 -14.48
CA LYS A 6 -18.62 6.59 -13.84
C LYS A 6 -19.88 6.66 -13.00
N PHE A 7 -20.99 6.11 -13.51
CA PHE A 7 -22.22 5.99 -12.74
C PHE A 7 -22.03 5.14 -11.49
N TYR A 8 -21.40 3.96 -11.60
CA TYR A 8 -21.13 3.09 -10.45
C TYR A 8 -20.32 3.83 -9.37
N CYS A 9 -19.22 4.48 -9.76
CA CYS A 9 -18.37 5.24 -8.84
C CYS A 9 -19.16 6.36 -8.12
N TRP A 10 -19.96 7.10 -8.88
CA TRP A 10 -20.77 8.20 -8.35
C TRP A 10 -21.83 7.69 -7.37
N LEU A 11 -22.59 6.65 -7.75
CA LEU A 11 -23.67 6.12 -6.93
C LEU A 11 -23.14 5.56 -5.63
N ILE A 12 -22.07 4.75 -5.69
CA ILE A 12 -21.45 4.18 -4.50
C ILE A 12 -20.86 5.29 -3.61
N GLY A 13 -20.23 6.30 -4.22
CA GLY A 13 -19.74 7.49 -3.52
C GLY A 13 -20.85 8.19 -2.72
N LYS A 14 -22.01 8.43 -3.34
CA LYS A 14 -23.15 9.09 -2.69
C LYS A 14 -23.78 8.24 -1.59
N LEU A 15 -24.02 6.96 -1.86
CA LEU A 15 -24.71 6.05 -0.93
C LEU A 15 -23.85 5.61 0.26
N SER A 16 -22.54 5.82 0.20
CA SER A 16 -21.64 5.53 1.33
C SER A 16 -21.80 6.50 2.51
N HIS A 17 -22.27 7.72 2.26
CA HIS A 17 -22.33 8.79 3.28
C HIS A 17 -23.76 9.16 3.68
N ARG A 18 -24.76 8.72 2.90
CA ARG A 18 -26.18 9.00 3.15
C ARG A 18 -27.05 8.01 2.38
N SER A 19 -28.29 7.84 2.84
CA SER A 19 -29.31 7.13 2.08
C SER A 19 -30.09 8.11 1.17
N MET A 20 -30.48 7.65 -0.01
CA MET A 20 -31.17 8.47 -1.02
C MET A 20 -32.35 7.72 -1.62
N THR A 21 -33.44 8.42 -1.93
CA THR A 21 -34.57 7.87 -2.68
C THR A 21 -34.24 7.80 -4.18
N LEU A 22 -35.00 6.99 -4.93
CA LEU A 22 -34.79 6.89 -6.38
C LEU A 22 -34.93 8.25 -7.11
N PRO A 23 -35.93 9.11 -6.80
CA PRO A 23 -36.01 10.45 -7.39
C PRO A 23 -34.77 11.30 -7.10
N GLU A 24 -34.31 11.34 -5.84
CA GLU A 24 -33.09 12.09 -5.46
C GLU A 24 -31.85 11.57 -6.24
N ILE A 25 -31.75 10.26 -6.45
CA ILE A 25 -30.66 9.67 -7.24
C ILE A 25 -30.76 10.09 -8.71
N CYS A 26 -31.96 10.07 -9.29
CA CYS A 26 -32.15 10.47 -10.68
C CYS A 26 -31.86 11.96 -10.90
N ASP A 27 -32.32 12.82 -10.00
CA ASP A 27 -32.14 14.27 -10.07
C ASP A 27 -30.66 14.64 -9.89
N GLU A 28 -30.01 14.11 -8.85
CA GLU A 28 -28.59 14.40 -8.64
C GLU A 28 -27.67 13.78 -9.71
N TRP A 29 -28.08 12.67 -10.35
CA TRP A 29 -27.35 12.14 -11.49
C TRP A 29 -27.47 13.05 -12.72
N ALA A 30 -28.64 13.66 -12.94
CA ALA A 30 -28.86 14.59 -14.04
C ALA A 30 -27.96 15.82 -13.94
N GLU A 31 -27.71 16.30 -12.72
CA GLU A 31 -26.85 17.46 -12.44
C GLU A 31 -25.37 17.09 -12.19
N SER A 32 -25.04 15.80 -12.17
CA SER A 32 -23.71 15.32 -11.84
C SER A 32 -22.70 15.63 -12.95
N SER A 33 -21.54 16.15 -12.57
CA SER A 33 -20.39 16.31 -13.48
C SER A 33 -19.88 14.97 -14.05
N SER A 34 -20.23 13.86 -13.42
CA SER A 34 -19.92 12.51 -13.91
C SER A 34 -20.86 12.06 -15.05
N ASN A 35 -22.00 12.73 -15.27
CA ASN A 35 -22.96 12.43 -16.33
C ASN A 35 -22.63 13.21 -17.62
N ILE A 36 -21.54 12.83 -18.27
CA ILE A 36 -21.05 13.52 -19.48
C ILE A 36 -22.04 13.42 -20.64
N ASP A 37 -22.81 12.34 -20.71
CA ASP A 37 -23.78 12.12 -21.78
C ASP A 37 -25.08 12.92 -21.58
N GLY A 38 -25.28 13.54 -20.41
CA GLY A 38 -26.50 14.29 -20.06
C GLY A 38 -27.78 13.45 -20.09
N LYS A 39 -27.66 12.12 -20.08
CA LYS A 39 -28.81 11.22 -20.22
C LYS A 39 -29.49 11.03 -18.86
N PRO A 40 -30.83 11.17 -18.78
CA PRO A 40 -31.56 10.90 -17.56
C PRO A 40 -31.50 9.41 -17.22
N LEU A 41 -31.38 9.12 -15.92
CA LEU A 41 -31.36 7.75 -15.41
C LEU A 41 -32.79 7.20 -15.38
N SER A 42 -33.05 6.10 -16.10
CA SER A 42 -34.33 5.38 -15.98
C SER A 42 -34.30 4.39 -14.82
N THR A 43 -35.44 4.14 -14.18
CA THR A 43 -35.59 3.16 -13.09
C THR A 43 -35.04 1.78 -13.45
N ARG A 44 -35.32 1.30 -14.67
CA ARG A 44 -34.80 0.02 -15.16
C ARG A 44 -33.28 0.01 -15.26
N THR A 45 -32.70 1.12 -15.70
CA THR A 45 -31.25 1.27 -15.81
C THR A 45 -30.60 1.34 -14.45
N PHE A 46 -31.20 2.05 -13.50
CA PHE A 46 -30.76 2.07 -12.11
C PHE A 46 -30.73 0.66 -11.50
N HIS A 47 -31.80 -0.12 -11.61
CA HIS A 47 -31.84 -1.48 -11.04
C HIS A 47 -30.81 -2.41 -11.68
N ARG A 48 -30.62 -2.33 -13.00
CA ARG A 48 -29.55 -3.07 -13.69
C ARG A 48 -28.17 -2.65 -13.19
N TYR A 49 -27.91 -1.35 -13.09
CA TYR A 49 -26.62 -0.85 -12.59
C TYR A 49 -26.38 -1.19 -11.12
N ARG A 50 -27.44 -1.28 -10.32
CA ARG A 50 -27.40 -1.76 -8.95
C ARG A 50 -26.98 -3.23 -8.89
N GLU A 51 -27.51 -4.07 -9.78
CA GLU A 51 -27.11 -5.48 -9.92
C GLU A 51 -25.66 -5.59 -10.41
N ASP A 52 -25.28 -4.82 -11.43
CA ASP A 52 -23.90 -4.77 -11.93
C ASP A 52 -22.91 -4.39 -10.81
N ILE A 53 -23.28 -3.45 -9.92
CA ILE A 53 -22.45 -3.05 -8.77
C ILE A 53 -22.26 -4.21 -7.79
N SER A 54 -23.32 -4.98 -7.54
CA SER A 54 -23.26 -6.17 -6.70
C SER A 54 -22.33 -7.22 -7.30
N ASP A 55 -22.43 -7.46 -8.61
CA ASP A 55 -21.65 -8.51 -9.30
C ASP A 55 -20.17 -8.13 -9.46
N ILE A 56 -19.89 -6.87 -9.80
CA ILE A 56 -18.53 -6.41 -10.09
C ILE A 56 -17.76 -6.09 -8.80
N PHE A 57 -18.43 -5.48 -7.82
CA PHE A 57 -17.77 -4.96 -6.63
C PHE A 57 -18.12 -5.71 -5.35
N GLY A 58 -19.08 -6.64 -5.38
CA GLY A 58 -19.58 -7.32 -4.18
C GLY A 58 -20.36 -6.40 -3.24
N ILE A 59 -20.82 -5.24 -3.73
CA ILE A 59 -21.48 -4.21 -2.90
C ILE A 59 -22.98 -4.32 -3.06
N GLU A 60 -23.65 -4.74 -2.00
CA GLU A 60 -25.12 -4.80 -1.98
C GLU A 60 -25.72 -3.42 -1.67
N ILE A 61 -26.53 -2.90 -2.60
CA ILE A 61 -27.33 -1.69 -2.38
C ILE A 61 -28.77 -2.11 -2.09
N GLU A 62 -29.19 -1.91 -0.84
CA GLU A 62 -30.52 -2.24 -0.37
C GLU A 62 -31.49 -1.08 -0.50
N CYS A 63 -32.79 -1.40 -0.53
CA CYS A 63 -33.86 -0.43 -0.43
C CYS A 63 -34.57 -0.63 0.91
N ASP A 64 -34.40 0.32 1.82
CA ASP A 64 -35.13 0.37 3.07
C ASP A 64 -36.55 0.89 2.81
N LYS A 65 -37.49 -0.05 2.82
CA LYS A 65 -38.94 0.22 2.66
C LYS A 65 -39.53 0.88 3.89
N ALA A 66 -38.97 0.68 5.09
CA ALA A 66 -39.45 1.30 6.32
C ALA A 66 -39.05 2.78 6.39
N SER A 67 -37.89 3.13 5.83
CA SER A 67 -37.39 4.52 5.73
C SER A 67 -37.80 5.25 4.44
N GLY A 68 -38.96 4.92 3.85
CA GLY A 68 -39.51 5.64 2.70
C GLY A 68 -38.85 5.31 1.36
N TYR A 69 -38.49 4.05 1.11
CA TYR A 69 -37.84 3.57 -0.12
C TYR A 69 -36.48 4.20 -0.38
N ARG A 70 -35.68 4.34 0.68
CA ARG A 70 -34.34 4.89 0.62
C ARG A 70 -33.31 3.81 0.35
N TYR A 71 -32.41 4.08 -0.58
CA TYR A 71 -31.31 3.21 -0.92
C TYR A 71 -30.09 3.48 -0.04
N CYS A 72 -29.44 2.42 0.44
CA CYS A 72 -28.20 2.48 1.20
C CYS A 72 -27.32 1.28 0.87
N ILE A 73 -26.01 1.40 1.10
CA ILE A 73 -25.09 0.28 0.97
C ILE A 73 -25.17 -0.58 2.23
N ARG A 74 -25.46 -1.87 2.07
CA ARG A 74 -25.33 -2.85 3.15
C ARG A 74 -23.85 -3.03 3.43
N GLN A 75 -23.41 -2.68 4.63
CA GLN A 75 -22.08 -3.07 5.09
C GLN A 75 -22.18 -4.50 5.61
N ASP A 76 -21.63 -5.46 4.88
CA ASP A 76 -21.46 -6.82 5.40
C ASP A 76 -20.43 -6.79 6.54
N PRO A 77 -20.79 -7.19 7.77
CA PRO A 77 -19.87 -7.26 8.90
C PRO A 77 -18.65 -8.18 8.66
N TYR A 78 -18.75 -9.10 7.69
CA TYR A 78 -17.73 -10.10 7.39
C TYR A 78 -16.93 -9.81 6.10
N SER A 79 -17.29 -8.78 5.33
CA SER A 79 -16.49 -8.39 4.16
C SER A 79 -15.18 -7.73 4.58
N ASP A 80 -14.11 -7.94 3.81
CA ASP A 80 -12.82 -7.27 4.05
C ASP A 80 -12.97 -5.76 3.81
N LYS A 81 -13.32 -5.06 4.89
CA LYS A 81 -13.61 -3.63 4.88
C LYS A 81 -12.44 -2.80 4.32
N LYS A 82 -11.19 -3.24 4.52
CA LYS A 82 -10.01 -2.54 4.00
C LYS A 82 -9.97 -2.56 2.47
N LEU A 83 -10.21 -3.72 1.86
CA LEU A 83 -10.19 -3.85 0.40
C LEU A 83 -11.35 -3.07 -0.24
N THR A 84 -12.55 -3.17 0.34
CA THR A 84 -13.72 -2.42 -0.12
C THR A 84 -13.48 -0.92 -0.01
N ASP A 85 -13.03 -0.41 1.14
CA ASP A 85 -12.75 1.02 1.35
C ASP A 85 -11.67 1.53 0.38
N TRP A 86 -10.64 0.73 0.12
CA TRP A 86 -9.60 1.06 -0.84
C TRP A 86 -10.13 1.11 -2.28
N LEU A 87 -10.95 0.13 -2.67
CA LEU A 87 -11.60 0.11 -3.99
C LEU A 87 -12.54 1.30 -4.17
N LEU A 88 -13.34 1.65 -3.16
CA LEU A 88 -14.20 2.83 -3.21
C LEU A 88 -13.41 4.12 -3.34
N SER A 89 -12.30 4.22 -2.61
CA SER A 89 -11.40 5.35 -2.68
C SER A 89 -10.76 5.45 -4.06
N SER A 90 -10.27 4.34 -4.63
CA SER A 90 -9.64 4.33 -5.95
C SER A 90 -10.62 4.71 -7.06
N LEU A 91 -11.87 4.24 -7.00
CA LEU A 91 -12.94 4.64 -7.93
C LEU A 91 -13.25 6.14 -7.86
N ARG A 92 -13.27 6.73 -6.67
CA ARG A 92 -13.44 8.18 -6.49
C ARG A 92 -12.25 8.96 -7.04
N MET A 93 -11.03 8.49 -6.81
CA MET A 93 -9.83 9.11 -7.39
C MET A 93 -9.84 9.02 -8.93
N ALA A 94 -10.28 7.89 -9.48
CA ALA A 94 -10.37 7.70 -10.93
C ALA A 94 -11.40 8.66 -11.55
N SER A 95 -12.52 8.93 -10.88
CA SER A 95 -13.50 9.92 -11.33
C SER A 95 -13.01 11.36 -11.20
N LEU A 96 -12.21 11.66 -10.16
CA LEU A 96 -11.51 12.95 -10.04
C LEU A 96 -10.55 13.19 -11.22
N GLY A 97 -9.86 12.16 -11.71
CA GLY A 97 -8.94 12.28 -12.85
C GLY A 97 -9.54 12.92 -14.11
N ASP A 98 -10.82 12.65 -14.38
CA ASP A 98 -11.53 13.28 -15.51
C ASP A 98 -11.92 14.73 -15.24
N MET A 99 -12.16 15.09 -13.98
CA MET A 99 -12.44 16.47 -13.55
C MET A 99 -11.18 17.33 -13.56
N LEU A 100 -10.04 16.75 -13.17
CA LEU A 100 -8.75 17.42 -13.06
C LEU A 100 -8.23 18.00 -14.38
N LYS A 101 -8.69 17.49 -15.52
CA LYS A 101 -8.37 18.03 -16.86
C LYS A 101 -8.76 19.51 -17.02
N HIS A 102 -9.65 20.02 -16.17
CA HIS A 102 -10.23 21.36 -16.29
C HIS A 102 -10.15 22.20 -15.00
N TYR A 103 -9.45 21.73 -13.95
CA TYR A 103 -9.42 22.40 -12.65
C TYR A 103 -8.04 22.41 -11.99
N ASP A 104 -7.42 23.59 -11.87
CA ASP A 104 -6.18 23.84 -11.11
C ASP A 104 -6.41 23.92 -9.58
N LYS A 105 -7.44 23.26 -9.06
CA LYS A 105 -7.84 23.32 -7.64
C LYS A 105 -7.32 22.16 -6.80
N VAL A 106 -6.56 21.24 -7.41
CA VAL A 106 -6.07 20.04 -6.75
C VAL A 106 -4.57 19.93 -6.96
N MET A 107 -3.85 19.77 -5.85
CA MET A 107 -2.43 19.47 -5.86
C MET A 107 -2.26 17.95 -5.78
N LEU A 108 -1.59 17.38 -6.77
CA LEU A 108 -1.28 15.95 -6.82
C LEU A 108 0.21 15.74 -6.62
N GLU A 109 0.55 14.67 -5.92
CA GLU A 109 1.91 14.16 -5.92
C GLU A 109 2.23 13.46 -7.25
N LYS A 110 3.52 13.22 -7.50
CA LYS A 110 3.96 12.57 -8.72
C LYS A 110 3.38 11.14 -8.77
N ALA A 111 2.76 10.78 -9.88
CA ALA A 111 2.23 9.43 -10.05
C ALA A 111 3.38 8.39 -9.99
N PRO A 112 3.12 7.20 -9.41
CA PRO A 112 4.09 6.11 -9.43
C PRO A 112 4.50 5.75 -10.85
N GLU A 113 5.79 5.50 -11.07
CA GLU A 113 6.33 5.16 -12.38
C GLU A 113 6.04 3.71 -12.76
N ASN A 114 5.98 3.43 -14.06
CA ASN A 114 5.87 2.09 -14.64
C ASN A 114 4.68 1.25 -14.17
N THR A 115 3.58 1.88 -13.78
CA THR A 115 2.34 1.21 -13.34
C THR A 115 1.69 0.34 -14.41
N TYR A 116 2.04 0.53 -15.69
CA TYR A 116 1.56 -0.30 -16.79
C TYR A 116 2.04 -1.77 -16.72
N TYR A 117 3.08 -2.08 -15.92
CA TYR A 117 3.50 -3.47 -15.68
C TYR A 117 2.65 -4.23 -14.65
N LEU A 118 1.73 -3.56 -13.96
CA LEU A 118 0.91 -4.19 -12.91
C LEU A 118 0.15 -5.40 -13.46
N ASP A 119 -0.56 -5.22 -14.58
CA ASP A 119 -1.39 -6.27 -15.17
C ASP A 119 -0.54 -7.46 -15.65
N ASP A 120 0.61 -7.19 -16.26
CA ASP A 120 1.55 -8.20 -16.76
C ASP A 120 2.14 -9.03 -15.61
N ILE A 121 2.55 -8.38 -14.52
CA ILE A 121 3.13 -9.08 -13.37
C ILE A 121 2.07 -9.86 -12.60
N ILE A 122 0.86 -9.33 -12.43
CA ILE A 122 -0.26 -10.05 -11.78
C ILE A 122 -0.58 -11.32 -12.60
N GLN A 123 -0.69 -11.20 -13.92
CA GLN A 123 -0.90 -12.36 -14.79
C GLN A 123 0.24 -13.38 -14.69
N ALA A 124 1.49 -12.93 -14.56
CA ALA A 124 2.63 -13.82 -14.37
C ALA A 124 2.56 -14.54 -13.02
N ILE A 125 2.14 -13.87 -11.95
CA ILE A 125 1.91 -14.48 -10.62
C ILE A 125 0.83 -15.56 -10.72
N ASP A 126 -0.34 -15.24 -11.30
CA ASP A 126 -1.48 -16.16 -11.41
C ASP A 126 -1.13 -17.41 -12.22
N LYS A 127 -0.36 -17.24 -13.31
CA LYS A 127 0.07 -18.34 -14.18
C LYS A 127 1.34 -19.05 -13.69
N GLN A 128 1.95 -18.57 -12.62
CA GLN A 128 3.24 -19.04 -12.07
C GLN A 128 4.37 -18.99 -13.10
N TYR A 129 4.37 -17.93 -13.92
CA TYR A 129 5.40 -17.64 -14.91
C TYR A 129 6.53 -16.82 -14.30
N ALA A 130 7.74 -17.01 -14.80
CA ALA A 130 8.87 -16.17 -14.42
C ALA A 130 8.79 -14.83 -15.16
N ILE A 131 9.35 -13.79 -14.55
CA ILE A 131 9.58 -12.51 -15.20
C ILE A 131 11.08 -12.28 -15.31
N LYS A 132 11.49 -11.80 -16.48
CA LYS A 132 12.86 -11.41 -16.77
C LYS A 132 12.90 -9.91 -17.00
N PHE A 133 13.89 -9.23 -16.44
CA PHE A 133 13.97 -7.79 -16.55
C PHE A 133 15.40 -7.28 -16.43
N ASP A 134 15.59 -6.10 -17.03
CA ASP A 134 16.81 -5.33 -16.95
C ASP A 134 16.67 -4.29 -15.84
N TYR A 135 17.57 -4.37 -14.86
CA TYR A 135 17.56 -3.56 -13.66
C TYR A 135 18.78 -2.65 -13.61
N ARG A 136 18.55 -1.38 -13.29
CA ARG A 136 19.65 -0.43 -13.02
C ARG A 136 19.76 -0.16 -11.53
N THR A 137 20.91 -0.45 -10.94
CA THR A 137 21.19 -0.13 -9.53
C THR A 137 21.30 1.40 -9.35
N PRO A 138 21.14 1.92 -8.11
CA PRO A 138 21.42 3.32 -7.82
C PRO A 138 22.84 3.76 -8.19
N TYR A 139 23.79 2.83 -8.20
CA TYR A 139 25.19 3.04 -8.56
C TYR A 139 25.43 3.06 -10.07
N GLY A 140 24.40 2.75 -10.87
CA GLY A 140 24.43 2.83 -12.32
C GLY A 140 24.67 1.51 -13.04
N ASP A 141 24.91 0.41 -12.31
CA ASP A 141 25.15 -0.91 -12.88
C ASP A 141 23.88 -1.49 -13.48
N GLU A 142 24.01 -2.08 -14.67
CA GLU A 142 22.94 -2.82 -15.32
C GLU A 142 23.06 -4.30 -14.98
N MET A 143 21.95 -4.89 -14.57
CA MET A 143 21.88 -6.28 -14.15
C MET A 143 20.63 -6.92 -14.72
N GLU A 144 20.80 -8.09 -15.33
CA GLU A 144 19.69 -8.88 -15.82
C GLU A 144 19.28 -9.86 -14.71
N MET A 145 17.98 -9.93 -14.43
CA MET A 145 17.44 -10.82 -13.42
C MET A 145 16.23 -11.59 -13.96
N LYS A 146 16.18 -12.87 -13.63
CA LYS A 146 14.98 -13.72 -13.77
C LYS A 146 14.47 -14.03 -12.37
N ILE A 147 13.21 -13.68 -12.09
CA ILE A 147 12.57 -13.98 -10.80
C ILE A 147 11.24 -14.70 -11.01
N ALA A 148 10.87 -15.54 -10.05
CA ALA A 148 9.50 -16.02 -9.90
C ALA A 148 8.75 -14.99 -9.03
N PRO A 149 7.84 -14.17 -9.60
CA PRO A 149 7.09 -13.18 -8.82
C PRO A 149 6.11 -13.89 -7.89
N ALA A 150 5.90 -13.31 -6.71
CA ALA A 150 5.01 -13.85 -5.68
C ALA A 150 3.85 -12.89 -5.37
N PHE A 151 4.15 -11.62 -5.11
CA PHE A 151 3.14 -10.60 -4.85
C PHE A 151 3.67 -9.19 -5.12
N LEU A 152 2.77 -8.23 -5.11
CA LEU A 152 3.06 -6.82 -5.29
C LEU A 152 2.81 -6.06 -3.98
N ARG A 153 3.57 -4.99 -3.73
CA ARG A 153 3.35 -4.08 -2.61
C ARG A 153 3.46 -2.63 -3.07
N LEU A 154 2.48 -1.80 -2.68
CA LEU A 154 2.56 -0.35 -2.79
C LEU A 154 3.06 0.22 -1.45
N PHE A 155 4.13 1.00 -1.47
CA PHE A 155 4.68 1.65 -0.28
C PHE A 155 5.32 2.98 -0.64
N HIS A 156 4.99 4.06 0.08
CA HIS A 156 5.50 5.41 -0.18
C HIS A 156 5.47 5.79 -1.68
N GLN A 157 4.32 5.57 -2.32
CA GLN A 157 4.06 5.86 -3.74
C GLN A 157 4.95 5.12 -4.75
N ARG A 158 5.55 3.99 -4.34
CA ARG A 158 6.29 3.12 -5.25
C ARG A 158 5.72 1.71 -5.21
N TRP A 159 5.58 1.14 -6.40
CA TRP A 159 5.22 -0.26 -6.56
C TRP A 159 6.47 -1.12 -6.51
N TYR A 160 6.38 -2.23 -5.78
CA TYR A 160 7.43 -3.22 -5.64
C TYR A 160 6.90 -4.59 -6.07
N VAL A 161 7.68 -5.30 -6.87
CA VAL A 161 7.50 -6.74 -7.07
C VAL A 161 8.37 -7.49 -6.07
N ILE A 162 7.75 -8.41 -5.36
CA ILE A 162 8.43 -9.35 -4.47
C ILE A 162 8.44 -10.70 -5.18
N GLY A 163 9.62 -11.32 -5.27
CA GLY A 163 9.78 -12.60 -5.94
C GLY A 163 11.05 -13.33 -5.52
N ASN A 164 11.18 -14.55 -6.02
CA ASN A 164 12.33 -15.41 -5.76
C ASN A 164 13.34 -15.32 -6.91
N LEU A 165 14.61 -15.04 -6.62
CA LEU A 165 15.65 -14.98 -7.64
C LEU A 165 15.95 -16.36 -8.22
N MET A 166 15.84 -16.47 -9.55
CA MET A 166 16.09 -17.69 -10.31
C MET A 166 17.42 -17.64 -11.04
N GLU A 167 17.70 -16.52 -11.70
CA GLU A 167 18.93 -16.29 -12.47
C GLU A 167 19.36 -14.83 -12.33
N GLN A 168 20.68 -14.60 -12.34
CA GLN A 168 21.28 -13.28 -12.33
C GLN A 168 22.39 -13.25 -13.38
N ASN A 169 22.32 -12.32 -14.32
CA ASN A 169 23.26 -12.18 -15.45
C ASN A 169 23.46 -13.50 -16.22
N GLY A 170 22.36 -14.19 -16.54
CA GLY A 170 22.39 -15.48 -17.25
C GLY A 170 22.95 -16.66 -16.45
N HIS A 171 23.20 -16.50 -15.15
CA HIS A 171 23.76 -17.55 -14.30
C HIS A 171 22.81 -17.92 -13.15
N ALA A 172 22.71 -19.21 -12.85
CA ALA A 172 22.03 -19.69 -11.66
C ALA A 172 22.76 -19.18 -10.40
N PRO A 173 22.05 -18.62 -9.40
CA PRO A 173 22.70 -18.12 -8.19
C PRO A 173 23.29 -19.27 -7.37
N ARG A 174 24.38 -18.97 -6.65
CA ARG A 174 25.08 -19.93 -5.79
C ARG A 174 24.13 -20.57 -4.78
N SER A 175 24.15 -21.90 -4.66
CA SER A 175 23.35 -22.66 -3.70
C SER A 175 23.42 -22.05 -2.30
N ASN A 176 22.26 -21.88 -1.67
CA ASN A 176 22.22 -21.40 -0.30
C ASN A 176 22.88 -22.44 0.63
N GLN A 177 23.49 -21.98 1.72
CA GLN A 177 24.17 -22.87 2.68
C GLN A 177 23.23 -23.89 3.32
N ASP A 178 21.94 -23.54 3.43
CA ASP A 178 20.87 -24.37 3.96
C ASP A 178 20.22 -25.29 2.90
N GLY A 179 20.73 -25.27 1.65
CA GLY A 179 20.18 -26.04 0.53
C GLY A 179 18.83 -25.55 0.02
N SER A 180 18.33 -24.40 0.51
CA SER A 180 17.04 -23.85 0.10
C SER A 180 17.11 -23.16 -1.26
N ASP A 181 15.97 -23.12 -1.95
CA ASP A 181 15.73 -22.29 -3.14
C ASP A 181 15.29 -20.87 -2.77
N TYR A 182 15.28 -20.50 -1.48
CA TYR A 182 14.75 -19.23 -0.99
C TYR A 182 15.74 -18.07 -1.15
N ARG A 183 15.50 -17.21 -2.13
CA ARG A 183 16.31 -16.04 -2.48
C ARG A 183 15.41 -14.85 -2.80
N PRO A 184 14.73 -14.30 -1.79
CA PRO A 184 13.79 -13.22 -2.01
C PRO A 184 14.47 -11.98 -2.58
N ARG A 185 13.78 -11.30 -3.48
CA ARG A 185 14.13 -9.99 -4.04
C ARG A 185 12.92 -9.10 -3.93
N VAL A 186 13.19 -7.83 -3.62
CA VAL A 186 12.20 -6.77 -3.52
C VAL A 186 12.67 -5.67 -4.44
N LEU A 187 11.88 -5.38 -5.47
CA LEU A 187 12.33 -4.61 -6.62
C LEU A 187 11.31 -3.55 -6.97
N PRO A 188 11.69 -2.26 -6.95
CA PRO A 188 10.78 -1.20 -7.30
C PRO A 188 10.59 -1.10 -8.83
N PHE A 189 9.39 -0.72 -9.24
CA PHE A 189 8.99 -0.62 -10.65
C PHE A 189 9.75 0.48 -11.41
N ASP A 190 10.11 1.56 -10.72
CA ASP A 190 10.84 2.71 -11.29
C ASP A 190 12.23 2.35 -11.85
N ARG A 191 12.79 1.20 -11.44
CA ARG A 191 14.09 0.70 -11.92
C ARG A 191 13.99 -0.39 -12.99
N ILE A 192 12.78 -0.81 -13.35
CA ILE A 192 12.54 -1.77 -14.43
C ILE A 192 12.55 -1.01 -15.75
N ARG A 193 13.55 -1.30 -16.61
CA ARG A 193 13.61 -0.70 -17.95
C ARG A 193 12.89 -1.52 -19.01
N TYR A 194 13.00 -2.83 -18.86
CA TYR A 194 12.41 -3.81 -19.75
C TYR A 194 11.90 -4.98 -18.92
N LEU A 195 10.74 -5.51 -19.28
CA LEU A 195 10.13 -6.67 -18.64
C LEU A 195 9.65 -7.62 -19.72
N GLU A 196 10.02 -8.88 -19.57
CA GLU A 196 9.60 -9.99 -20.41
C GLU A 196 8.97 -11.07 -19.52
N ILE A 197 7.78 -11.53 -19.90
CA ILE A 197 7.14 -12.68 -19.25
C ILE A 197 7.70 -13.94 -19.90
N VAL A 198 8.38 -14.75 -19.10
CA VAL A 198 8.87 -16.05 -19.52
C VAL A 198 7.79 -17.08 -19.18
N CYS A 199 7.08 -17.55 -20.20
CA CYS A 199 5.96 -18.50 -20.12
C CYS A 199 6.38 -19.93 -19.73
N GLU A 200 7.30 -20.07 -18.80
CA GLU A 200 7.75 -21.31 -18.18
C GLU A 200 7.14 -21.39 -16.79
N LYS A 201 6.43 -22.48 -16.49
CA LYS A 201 5.89 -22.71 -15.14
C LYS A 201 7.03 -22.98 -14.16
N GLN A 202 7.04 -22.22 -13.07
CA GLN A 202 8.09 -22.32 -12.06
C GLN A 202 7.64 -23.21 -10.89
N ASN A 203 8.50 -24.17 -10.54
CA ASN A 203 8.29 -25.04 -9.40
C ASN A 203 9.16 -24.57 -8.23
N LEU A 204 8.64 -23.67 -7.40
CA LEU A 204 9.24 -23.33 -6.12
C LEU A 204 8.91 -24.41 -5.08
N SER A 205 9.80 -24.64 -4.13
CA SER A 205 9.52 -25.55 -3.01
C SER A 205 8.32 -25.04 -2.19
N LYS A 206 7.54 -25.95 -1.60
CA LYS A 206 6.38 -25.58 -0.76
C LYS A 206 6.78 -24.63 0.37
N LYS A 207 7.97 -24.84 0.96
CA LYS A 207 8.51 -23.97 2.02
C LYS A 207 8.75 -22.55 1.50
N THR A 208 9.34 -22.40 0.31
CA THR A 208 9.57 -21.09 -0.31
C THR A 208 8.27 -20.39 -0.67
N GLN A 209 7.26 -21.12 -1.18
CA GLN A 209 5.94 -20.55 -1.46
C GLN A 209 5.26 -20.01 -0.19
N GLU A 210 5.34 -20.73 0.93
CA GLU A 210 4.79 -20.25 2.22
C GLU A 210 5.52 -19.00 2.73
N LEU A 211 6.85 -18.95 2.62
CA LEU A 211 7.65 -17.79 3.04
C LEU A 211 7.49 -16.55 2.13
N LEU A 212 6.91 -16.71 0.94
CA LEU A 212 6.68 -15.65 -0.05
C LEU A 212 5.23 -15.16 -0.07
N LYS A 213 4.46 -15.39 0.99
CA LYS A 213 3.14 -14.77 1.18
C LYS A 213 3.27 -13.40 1.83
N PRO A 214 2.42 -12.40 1.50
CA PRO A 214 2.49 -11.06 2.09
C PRO A 214 2.57 -11.07 3.62
N ASP A 215 1.64 -11.78 4.28
CA ASP A 215 1.52 -11.85 5.74
C ASP A 215 2.75 -12.46 6.40
N THR A 216 3.39 -13.45 5.77
CA THR A 216 4.58 -14.11 6.33
C THR A 216 5.87 -13.38 5.96
N PHE A 217 5.93 -12.79 4.77
CA PHE A 217 7.15 -12.17 4.25
C PHE A 217 7.48 -10.88 4.99
N TYR A 218 6.45 -10.07 5.31
CA TYR A 218 6.60 -8.79 5.99
C TYR A 218 6.15 -8.79 7.45
N ASP A 219 5.88 -9.96 8.05
CA ASP A 219 5.58 -10.05 9.48
C ASP A 219 6.68 -9.39 10.32
N GLY A 220 6.30 -8.37 11.09
CA GLY A 220 7.19 -7.58 11.93
C GLY A 220 8.17 -6.67 11.18
N TYR A 221 7.97 -6.38 9.90
CA TYR A 221 8.74 -5.37 9.16
C TYR A 221 7.88 -4.14 8.87
N TYR A 222 8.41 -2.94 9.15
CA TYR A 222 7.71 -1.68 8.93
C TYR A 222 7.47 -1.40 7.43
N GLY A 223 8.55 -1.31 6.66
CA GLY A 223 8.49 -0.94 5.25
C GLY A 223 8.90 -2.08 4.32
N ILE A 224 9.74 -1.74 3.36
CA ILE A 224 10.16 -2.60 2.24
C ILE A 224 11.50 -3.28 2.54
N ILE A 225 12.28 -2.74 3.48
CA ILE A 225 13.61 -3.24 3.82
C ILE A 225 13.49 -4.48 4.68
N ARG A 226 14.19 -5.54 4.28
CA ARG A 226 14.33 -6.78 5.05
C ARG A 226 15.79 -7.12 5.24
N GLN A 227 16.17 -7.31 6.49
CA GLN A 227 17.52 -7.70 6.88
C GLN A 227 17.44 -8.96 7.73
N GLN A 228 17.94 -10.08 7.19
CA GLN A 228 17.83 -11.39 7.86
C GLN A 228 18.56 -11.44 9.21
N ASN A 229 19.63 -10.64 9.35
CA ASN A 229 20.41 -10.51 10.58
C ASN A 229 19.74 -9.61 11.64
N LEU A 230 18.62 -8.97 11.31
CA LEU A 230 17.93 -8.03 12.19
C LEU A 230 16.45 -8.45 12.35
N PRO A 231 16.15 -9.46 13.17
CA PRO A 231 14.79 -9.95 13.32
C PRO A 231 13.88 -8.94 14.05
N PRO A 232 12.55 -9.03 13.86
CA PRO A 232 11.59 -8.23 14.61
C PRO A 232 11.75 -8.43 16.11
N ARG A 233 11.65 -7.33 16.86
CA ARG A 233 11.78 -7.32 18.32
C ARG A 233 10.84 -6.31 18.95
N LYS A 234 10.67 -6.45 20.27
CA LYS A 234 9.90 -5.50 21.06
C LYS A 234 10.62 -4.17 21.18
N ILE A 235 10.03 -3.14 20.60
CA ILE A 235 10.49 -1.76 20.66
C ILE A 235 9.46 -0.96 21.45
N ARG A 236 9.91 -0.21 22.45
CA ARG A 236 9.07 0.75 23.16
C ARG A 236 9.41 2.14 22.71
N ILE A 237 8.40 2.87 22.31
CA ILE A 237 8.52 4.28 21.93
C ILE A 237 7.69 5.14 22.85
N ARG A 238 8.06 6.41 22.95
CA ARG A 238 7.27 7.46 23.58
C ARG A 238 6.98 8.52 22.56
N ALA A 239 5.70 8.84 22.40
CA ALA A 239 5.26 9.97 21.59
C ALA A 239 4.79 11.10 22.50
N PHE A 240 5.32 12.29 22.29
CA PHE A 240 4.96 13.47 23.06
C PHE A 240 3.74 14.16 22.45
N PHE A 241 2.97 14.87 23.28
CA PHE A 241 1.87 15.69 22.80
C PHE A 241 2.39 16.81 21.87
N PRO A 242 1.71 17.09 20.74
CA PRO A 242 0.45 16.49 20.26
C PRO A 242 0.63 15.26 19.34
N GLU A 243 1.85 14.76 19.15
CA GLU A 243 2.16 13.68 18.21
C GLU A 243 1.49 12.35 18.55
N ASN A 244 1.33 12.08 19.85
CA ASN A 244 0.59 10.92 20.33
C ASN A 244 -0.86 10.89 19.79
N ASN A 245 -1.50 12.04 19.56
CA ASN A 245 -2.85 12.07 18.96
C ASN A 245 -2.83 11.54 17.53
N TYR A 246 -1.87 11.99 16.71
CA TYR A 246 -1.72 11.53 15.33
C TYR A 246 -1.38 10.03 15.26
N ILE A 247 -0.51 9.53 16.15
CA ILE A 247 -0.15 8.10 16.21
C ILE A 247 -1.30 7.22 16.72
N ASN A 248 -2.22 7.78 17.51
CA ASN A 248 -3.44 7.07 17.89
C ASN A 248 -4.42 6.96 16.72
N GLU A 249 -4.51 7.99 15.87
CA GLU A 249 -5.36 7.98 14.67
C GLU A 249 -4.77 7.09 13.56
N VAL A 250 -3.45 7.18 13.35
CA VAL A 250 -2.71 6.42 12.34
C VAL A 250 -1.51 5.73 13.01
N PRO A 251 -1.68 4.46 13.43
CA PRO A 251 -0.60 3.69 14.04
C PRO A 251 0.60 3.53 13.10
N LEU A 252 1.81 3.54 13.67
CA LEU A 252 3.05 3.34 12.91
C LEU A 252 3.16 1.91 12.34
N HIS A 253 2.60 0.93 13.05
CA HIS A 253 2.62 -0.47 12.67
C HIS A 253 1.40 -1.20 13.24
N GLU A 254 0.98 -2.28 12.60
CA GLU A 254 -0.19 -3.07 13.03
C GLU A 254 -0.03 -3.71 14.41
N SER A 255 1.21 -3.97 14.84
CA SER A 255 1.53 -4.52 16.17
C SER A 255 1.58 -3.46 17.28
N GLN A 256 1.24 -2.20 16.97
CA GLN A 256 1.27 -1.10 17.94
C GLN A 256 0.25 -1.32 19.06
N VAL A 257 0.73 -1.38 20.29
CA VAL A 257 -0.09 -1.46 21.49
C VAL A 257 0.22 -0.27 22.39
N LYS A 258 -0.82 0.47 22.77
CA LYS A 258 -0.73 1.53 23.77
C LYS A 258 -0.48 0.93 25.15
N ILE A 259 0.58 1.38 25.83
CA ILE A 259 0.95 0.89 27.16
C ILE A 259 0.36 1.78 28.25
N ARG A 260 0.59 3.10 28.17
CA ARG A 260 0.06 4.07 29.13
C ARG A 260 0.13 5.49 28.59
N ASP A 261 -0.73 6.35 29.10
CA ASP A 261 -0.56 7.80 29.02
C ASP A 261 0.19 8.31 30.24
N ALA A 262 0.86 9.45 30.08
CA ALA A 262 1.32 10.24 31.22
C ALA A 262 0.12 10.77 32.02
N GLU A 263 0.29 10.93 33.33
CA GLU A 263 -0.77 11.47 34.21
C GLU A 263 -1.22 12.88 33.78
N ASP A 264 -0.29 13.68 33.28
CA ASP A 264 -0.51 15.03 32.76
C ASP A 264 -0.85 15.06 31.25
N LEU A 265 -1.02 13.89 30.62
CA LEU A 265 -1.27 13.72 29.18
C LEU A 265 -0.16 14.29 28.27
N SER A 266 1.04 14.53 28.79
CA SER A 266 2.16 15.08 28.02
C SER A 266 2.77 14.10 27.01
N TYR A 267 2.58 12.80 27.20
CA TYR A 267 3.05 11.76 26.30
C TYR A 267 2.25 10.46 26.43
N THR A 268 2.43 9.57 25.45
CA THR A 268 1.93 8.20 25.46
C THR A 268 3.07 7.24 25.14
N ASP A 269 3.19 6.16 25.91
CA ASP A 269 4.16 5.08 25.68
C ASP A 269 3.47 3.96 24.87
N TYR A 270 4.13 3.47 23.82
CA TYR A 270 3.66 2.37 22.97
C TYR A 270 4.69 1.24 22.91
N GLU A 271 4.23 0.01 22.70
CA GLU A 271 5.04 -1.16 22.37
C GLU A 271 4.73 -1.62 20.94
N LEU A 272 5.77 -1.94 20.19
CA LEU A 272 5.74 -2.38 18.80
C LEU A 272 6.56 -3.66 18.70
N ASN A 273 6.11 -4.63 17.91
CA ASN A 273 6.93 -5.77 17.48
C ASN A 273 7.38 -5.53 16.03
N VAL A 274 8.55 -4.92 15.86
CA VAL A 274 9.06 -4.44 14.57
C VAL A 274 10.57 -4.65 14.48
N SER A 275 11.08 -4.96 13.29
CA SER A 275 12.50 -4.99 12.98
C SER A 275 13.03 -3.56 12.80
N PRO A 276 14.08 -3.14 13.54
CA PRO A 276 14.66 -1.79 13.47
C PRO A 276 15.48 -1.58 12.19
N THR A 277 14.84 -1.78 11.05
CA THR A 277 15.42 -1.57 9.73
C THR A 277 15.46 -0.07 9.41
N ARG A 278 16.32 0.32 8.46
CA ARG A 278 16.55 1.73 8.09
C ARG A 278 15.29 2.51 7.74
N ASP A 279 14.29 1.87 7.13
CA ASP A 279 13.01 2.53 6.82
C ASP A 279 12.17 2.81 8.07
N PHE A 280 12.23 1.94 9.09
CA PHE A 280 11.65 2.23 10.40
C PHE A 280 12.41 3.34 11.14
N GLU A 281 13.74 3.36 11.07
CA GLU A 281 14.54 4.47 11.63
C GLU A 281 14.18 5.81 10.98
N GLN A 282 14.07 5.83 9.66
CA GLN A 282 13.65 7.00 8.89
C GLN A 282 12.26 7.48 9.29
N GLU A 283 11.32 6.55 9.52
CA GLU A 283 10.00 6.91 10.01
C GLU A 283 10.06 7.55 11.40
N LEU A 284 10.83 7.00 12.33
CA LEU A 284 10.99 7.61 13.66
C LEU A 284 11.62 9.00 13.56
N LEU A 285 12.61 9.18 12.66
CA LEU A 285 13.24 10.47 12.41
C LEU A 285 12.31 11.48 11.73
N TRP A 286 11.34 11.03 10.94
CA TRP A 286 10.34 11.88 10.30
C TRP A 286 9.52 12.68 11.33
N HIS A 287 9.18 12.04 12.46
CA HIS A 287 8.53 12.72 13.59
C HIS A 287 9.48 13.60 14.42
N GLY A 288 10.79 13.52 14.17
CA GLY A 288 11.83 14.30 14.81
C GLY A 288 11.82 14.15 16.33
N ARG A 289 11.95 15.26 17.05
CA ARG A 289 12.02 15.28 18.53
C ARG A 289 10.73 14.83 19.26
N LYS A 290 9.65 14.56 18.52
CA LYS A 290 8.34 14.26 19.08
C LYS A 290 8.13 12.77 19.39
N ILE A 291 9.00 11.91 18.88
CA ILE A 291 9.06 10.50 19.23
C ILE A 291 10.46 10.16 19.72
N ILE A 292 10.56 9.32 20.75
CA ILE A 292 11.83 8.73 21.18
C ILE A 292 11.69 7.23 21.37
N VAL A 293 12.81 6.52 21.18
CA VAL A 293 12.93 5.10 21.54
C VAL A 293 13.31 4.99 23.02
N LEU A 294 12.54 4.23 23.78
CA LEU A 294 12.81 3.92 25.19
C LEU A 294 13.60 2.62 25.35
N SER A 295 13.27 1.59 24.55
CA SER A 295 13.93 0.29 24.57
C SER A 295 13.77 -0.43 23.21
N PRO A 296 14.67 -1.35 22.85
CA PRO A 296 15.84 -1.79 23.61
C PRO A 296 16.97 -0.74 23.61
N ASP A 297 17.90 -0.85 24.57
CA ASP A 297 18.94 0.18 24.76
C ASP A 297 19.87 0.29 23.55
N ASP A 298 20.23 -0.84 22.92
CA ASP A 298 21.08 -0.86 21.74
C ASP A 298 20.45 -0.05 20.59
N PHE A 299 19.16 -0.26 20.30
CA PHE A 299 18.46 0.53 19.27
C PHE A 299 18.35 2.01 19.65
N ARG A 300 18.13 2.30 20.94
CA ARG A 300 18.12 3.68 21.42
C ARG A 300 19.48 4.35 21.22
N GLN A 301 20.59 3.66 21.50
CA GLN A 301 21.93 4.20 21.28
C GLN A 301 22.22 4.40 19.79
N GLU A 302 21.74 3.52 18.92
CA GLU A 302 21.82 3.66 17.45
C GLU A 302 21.13 4.96 16.99
N MET A 303 19.89 5.20 17.42
CA MET A 303 19.17 6.45 17.13
C MET A 303 19.91 7.69 17.67
N VAL A 304 20.48 7.60 18.88
CA VAL A 304 21.30 8.69 19.44
C VAL A 304 22.57 8.93 18.62
N GLY A 305 23.20 7.87 18.09
CA GLY A 305 24.34 7.95 17.18
C GLY A 305 23.99 8.71 15.90
N ILE A 306 22.90 8.30 15.24
CA ILE A 306 22.39 8.97 14.04
C ILE A 306 22.16 10.47 14.30
N LEU A 307 21.53 10.83 15.42
CA LEU A 307 21.27 12.23 15.76
C LEU A 307 22.57 13.04 16.00
N LYS A 308 23.60 12.44 16.59
CA LYS A 308 24.91 13.10 16.76
C LYS A 308 25.62 13.32 15.43
N ASP A 309 25.59 12.32 14.56
CA ASP A 309 26.17 12.39 13.22
C ASP A 309 25.45 13.44 12.35
N MET A 310 24.11 13.53 12.49
CA MET A 310 23.32 14.60 11.87
C MET A 310 23.77 15.99 12.36
N VAL A 311 23.90 16.20 13.66
CA VAL A 311 24.37 17.48 14.22
C VAL A 311 25.74 17.84 13.65
N ARG A 312 26.68 16.89 13.65
CA ARG A 312 28.02 17.09 13.07
C ARG A 312 27.96 17.42 11.59
N SER A 313 27.13 16.74 10.82
CA SER A 313 26.94 16.99 9.38
C SER A 313 26.40 18.40 9.13
N TYR A 314 25.46 18.88 9.96
CA TYR A 314 24.96 20.27 9.88
C TYR A 314 26.01 21.31 10.28
N GLU A 315 26.87 21.01 11.25
CA GLU A 315 27.93 21.92 11.71
C GLU A 315 29.11 22.00 10.73
N THR A 316 29.46 20.90 10.06
CA THR A 316 30.66 20.78 9.22
C THR A 316 30.39 20.83 7.72
N GLY A 317 29.18 20.47 7.28
CA GLY A 317 28.85 20.28 5.86
C GLY A 317 29.43 19.00 5.25
N GLU A 318 30.06 18.13 6.05
CA GLU A 318 30.62 16.85 5.60
C GLU A 318 29.62 15.71 5.82
N ASN A 319 29.61 14.73 4.91
CA ASN A 319 28.90 13.48 5.16
C ASN A 319 29.73 12.63 6.12
N THR A 320 29.24 12.46 7.35
CA THR A 320 29.93 11.69 8.38
C THR A 320 29.73 10.18 8.25
N PHE A 321 28.94 9.73 7.28
CA PHE A 321 28.63 8.32 7.04
C PHE A 321 29.30 7.83 5.75
N GLU A 322 30.25 6.91 5.90
CA GLU A 322 30.71 6.04 4.80
C GLU A 322 29.78 4.81 4.80
N GLU A 323 28.93 4.68 3.76
CA GLU A 323 28.01 3.52 3.59
C GLU A 323 28.75 2.20 3.26
#